data_AF-A0A316X1D7-F1
#
_entry.id   AF-A0A316X1D7-F1
#
_cell.length_a   1.000
_cell.length_b   1.000
_cell.length_c   1.000
_cell.angle_alpha   90.00
_cell.angle_beta   90.00
_cell.angle_gamma   90.00
#
_symmetry.space_group_name_H-M   'P 1'
#
loop_
_entity.id
_entity.type
_entity.pdbx_description
1 polymer ?
#
loop_
_entity_poly.entity_id
_entity_poly.type
_entity_poly.pdbx_seq_one_letter_code
_entity_poly.pdbx_strand_id
1 'polypeptide(L)'
;MKLKIIKIISVISFLMICSLGKDDLPIFVYILFSLYQFINDIVSLSFSQHDIFWEGITAIPIIGTLYIFLSSRYYKDRYLMLFCFIALLSIIISLMIPNTYYSDIMSKLRLSFIIPFIIFVVSSIYAVILIFRNKIK
;
A
#
# COMPACT_ATOMS: atom_id res chain seq x y z
N MET A 1 5.84 -19.16 -12.17
CA MET A 1 5.10 -18.16 -12.98
C MET A 1 3.83 -17.69 -12.28
N LYS A 2 2.95 -18.58 -11.79
CA LYS A 2 1.70 -18.22 -11.09
C LYS A 2 1.87 -17.22 -9.92
N LEU A 3 2.83 -17.42 -9.01
CA LEU A 3 3.02 -16.51 -7.87
C LEU A 3 3.47 -15.10 -8.27
N LYS A 4 4.38 -14.97 -9.26
CA LYS A 4 4.85 -13.65 -9.72
C LYS A 4 3.68 -12.83 -10.26
N ILE A 5 2.81 -13.45 -11.04
CA ILE A 5 1.61 -12.80 -11.59
C ILE A 5 0.67 -12.35 -10.46
N ILE A 6 0.40 -13.22 -9.48
CA ILE A 6 -0.50 -12.89 -8.35
C ILE A 6 0.07 -11.73 -7.52
N LYS A 7 1.39 -11.72 -7.28
CA LYS A 7 2.05 -10.60 -6.60
C LYS A 7 1.91 -9.29 -7.37
N ILE A 8 2.09 -9.31 -8.68
CA ILE A 8 1.92 -8.13 -9.53
C ILE A 8 0.47 -7.63 -9.44
N ILE A 9 -0.52 -8.54 -9.52
CA ILE A 9 -1.94 -8.19 -9.36
C ILE A 9 -2.18 -7.56 -7.98
N SER A 10 -1.62 -8.13 -6.91
CA SER A 10 -1.69 -7.58 -5.55
C SER A 10 -1.09 -6.17 -5.48
N VAL A 11 0.09 -5.94 -6.06
CA VAL A 11 0.72 -4.61 -6.06
C VAL A 11 -0.07 -3.59 -6.88
N ILE A 12 -0.52 -3.95 -8.08
CA ILE A 12 -1.31 -3.04 -8.92
C ILE A 12 -2.64 -2.70 -8.23
N SER A 13 -3.32 -3.69 -7.66
CA SER A 13 -4.57 -3.46 -6.94
C SER A 13 -4.35 -2.59 -5.70
N PHE A 14 -3.28 -2.80 -4.93
CA PHE A 14 -2.89 -1.91 -3.83
C PHE A 14 -2.72 -0.46 -4.30
N LEU A 15 -1.93 -0.23 -5.36
CA LEU A 15 -1.65 1.10 -5.88
C LEU A 15 -2.90 1.84 -6.38
N MET A 16 -3.91 1.08 -6.82
CA MET A 16 -5.19 1.60 -7.33
C MET A 16 -6.23 1.87 -6.25
N ILE A 17 -5.97 1.53 -4.99
CA ILE A 17 -6.87 1.87 -3.88
C ILE A 17 -6.93 3.39 -3.77
N CYS A 18 -8.13 3.98 -3.90
CA CYS A 18 -8.36 5.40 -3.68
C CYS A 18 -8.53 5.73 -2.19
N SER A 19 -8.02 6.86 -1.74
CA SER A 19 -8.28 7.34 -0.37
C SER A 19 -9.76 7.68 -0.19
N LEU A 20 -10.32 7.41 0.99
CA LEU A 20 -11.68 7.81 1.36
C LEU A 20 -11.79 9.34 1.68
N GLY A 21 -10.67 10.08 1.60
CA GLY A 21 -10.57 11.51 1.86
C GLY A 21 -11.12 12.41 0.75
N LYS A 22 -10.87 13.72 0.85
CA LYS A 22 -11.45 14.75 -0.03
C LYS A 22 -11.05 14.63 -1.50
N ASP A 23 -9.85 14.14 -1.78
CA ASP A 23 -9.30 14.19 -3.13
C ASP A 23 -9.50 12.86 -3.90
N ASP A 24 -10.00 11.80 -3.25
CA ASP A 24 -10.29 10.46 -3.85
C ASP A 24 -9.14 9.93 -4.74
N LEU A 25 -7.91 10.30 -4.38
CA LEU A 25 -6.72 9.98 -5.16
C LEU A 25 -6.25 8.56 -4.87
N PRO A 26 -5.80 7.82 -5.90
CA PRO A 26 -5.21 6.51 -5.72
C PRO A 26 -3.86 6.59 -5.00
N ILE A 27 -3.49 5.53 -4.28
CA ILE A 27 -2.24 5.45 -3.51
C ILE A 27 -1.00 5.78 -4.35
N PHE A 28 -0.97 5.40 -5.64
CA PHE A 28 0.18 5.74 -6.49
C PHE A 28 0.37 7.26 -6.68
N VAL A 29 -0.73 8.02 -6.76
CA VAL A 29 -0.66 9.49 -6.88
C VAL A 29 -0.16 10.08 -5.58
N TYR A 30 -0.65 9.57 -4.43
CA TYR A 30 -0.18 9.97 -3.12
C TYR A 30 1.35 9.76 -2.99
N ILE A 31 1.85 8.57 -3.35
CA ILE A 31 3.28 8.26 -3.32
C ILE A 31 4.08 9.25 -4.19
N LEU A 32 3.63 9.52 -5.42
CA LEU A 32 4.34 10.43 -6.33
C LEU A 32 4.36 11.87 -5.79
N PHE A 33 3.24 12.34 -5.25
CA PHE A 33 3.13 13.68 -4.70
C PHE A 33 4.00 13.84 -3.45
N SER A 34 3.95 12.88 -2.52
CA SER A 34 4.77 12.87 -1.32
C SER A 34 6.28 12.82 -1.65
N LEU A 35 6.69 12.04 -2.65
CA LEU A 35 8.08 12.02 -3.12
C LEU A 35 8.52 13.34 -3.77
N TYR A 36 7.67 13.91 -4.64
CA TYR A 36 7.97 15.18 -5.30
C TYR A 36 8.17 16.28 -4.26
N GLN A 37 7.26 16.36 -3.29
CA GLN A 37 7.33 17.37 -2.24
C GLN A 37 8.55 17.16 -1.33
N PHE A 38 8.85 15.91 -0.96
CA PHE A 38 10.06 15.57 -0.20
C PHE A 38 11.34 16.04 -0.90
N ILE A 39 11.47 15.77 -2.21
CA ILE A 39 12.63 16.21 -3.00
C ILE A 39 12.67 17.73 -3.07
N ASN A 40 11.52 18.37 -3.30
CA ASN A 40 11.43 19.83 -3.38
C ASN A 40 11.84 20.52 -2.07
N ASP A 41 11.39 19.99 -0.92
CA ASP A 41 11.73 20.55 0.39
C ASP A 41 13.21 20.39 0.72
N ILE A 42 13.83 19.26 0.33
CA ILE A 42 15.28 19.04 0.47
C ILE A 42 16.07 20.01 -0.41
N VAL A 43 15.69 20.15 -1.69
CA VAL A 43 16.44 20.95 -2.67
C VAL A 43 16.29 22.44 -2.41
N SER A 44 15.10 22.89 -2.04
CA SER A 44 14.83 24.30 -1.78
C SER A 44 15.35 24.80 -0.43
N LEU A 45 15.80 23.89 0.46
CA LEU A 45 16.13 24.17 1.87
C LEU A 45 14.99 24.90 2.62
N SER A 46 13.81 24.96 2.02
CA SER A 46 12.60 25.47 2.62
C SER A 46 12.00 24.34 3.42
N PHE A 47 12.53 24.14 4.62
CA PHE A 47 11.83 23.42 5.70
C PHE A 47 10.65 24.27 6.18
N SER A 48 9.75 24.64 5.26
CA SER A 48 8.48 25.26 5.60
C SER A 48 7.75 24.32 6.54
N GLN A 49 7.10 24.89 7.56
CA GLN A 49 6.42 24.25 8.70
C GLN A 49 5.21 23.37 8.30
N HIS A 50 5.31 22.59 7.22
CA HIS A 50 4.25 21.76 6.68
C HIS A 50 4.47 20.31 7.10
N ASP A 51 3.41 19.68 7.62
CA ASP A 51 3.33 18.25 7.98
C ASP A 51 3.74 17.31 6.83
N ILE A 52 3.85 17.84 5.61
CA ILE A 52 4.04 17.10 4.37
C ILE A 52 5.47 16.54 4.22
N PHE A 53 6.47 17.09 4.92
CA PHE A 53 7.81 16.49 4.97
C PHE A 53 7.78 15.07 5.57
N TRP A 54 6.95 14.86 6.59
CA TRP A 54 6.77 13.54 7.22
C TRP A 54 5.99 12.57 6.33
N GLU A 55 5.05 13.07 5.52
CA GLU A 55 4.36 12.27 4.50
C GLU A 55 5.31 11.80 3.39
N GLY A 56 6.27 12.64 3.00
CA GLY A 56 7.35 12.27 2.10
C GLY A 56 8.21 11.11 2.62
N ILE A 57 8.57 11.16 3.89
CA ILE A 57 9.36 10.11 4.54
C ILE A 57 8.59 8.79 4.62
N THR A 58 7.27 8.82 4.83
CA THR A 58 6.46 7.59 4.91
C THR A 58 6.25 6.92 3.55
N ALA A 59 6.40 7.64 2.44
CA ALA A 59 6.35 7.05 1.09
C ALA A 59 7.51 6.08 0.80
N ILE A 60 8.71 6.36 1.34
CA ILE A 60 9.92 5.54 1.15
C ILE A 60 9.74 4.09 1.66
N PRO A 61 9.31 3.84 2.92
CA PRO A 61 9.08 2.49 3.40
C PRO A 61 7.92 1.78 2.67
N ILE A 62 6.93 2.50 2.14
CA ILE A 62 5.88 1.89 1.29
C ILE A 62 6.51 1.29 0.03
N ILE A 63 7.32 2.07 -0.68
CA ILE A 63 8.02 1.62 -1.90
C ILE A 63 8.95 0.45 -1.58
N GLY A 64 9.70 0.55 -0.48
CA GLY A 64 10.55 -0.54 0.00
C GLY A 64 9.76 -1.83 0.26
N THR A 65 8.60 -1.71 0.91
CA THR A 65 7.72 -2.86 1.21
C THR A 65 7.17 -3.50 -0.07
N LEU A 66 6.74 -2.69 -1.05
CA LEU A 66 6.28 -3.18 -2.35
C LEU A 66 7.41 -3.89 -3.12
N TYR A 67 8.61 -3.32 -3.12
CA TYR A 67 9.79 -3.91 -3.76
C TYR A 67 10.17 -5.26 -3.13
N ILE A 68 10.21 -5.31 -1.79
CA ILE A 68 10.50 -6.54 -1.04
C ILE A 68 9.41 -7.60 -1.28
N PHE A 69 8.13 -7.19 -1.31
CA PHE A 69 7.01 -8.08 -1.60
C PHE A 69 7.13 -8.71 -3.00
N LEU A 70 7.51 -7.93 -4.02
CA LEU A 70 7.75 -8.45 -5.37
C LEU A 70 8.99 -9.35 -5.45
N SER A 71 10.08 -8.94 -4.83
CA SER A 71 11.39 -9.60 -4.91
C SER A 71 11.53 -10.87 -4.07
N SER A 72 10.70 -11.03 -3.05
CA SER A 72 10.73 -12.18 -2.14
C SER A 72 10.59 -13.51 -2.89
N ARG A 73 11.49 -14.44 -2.58
CA ARG A 73 11.58 -15.73 -3.25
C ARG A 73 10.71 -16.78 -2.56
N TYR A 74 10.32 -17.78 -3.34
CA TYR A 74 9.62 -18.95 -2.81
C TYR A 74 10.41 -19.57 -1.64
N TYR A 75 9.70 -20.01 -0.62
CA TYR A 75 10.18 -20.79 0.54
C TYR A 75 11.16 -20.11 1.51
N LYS A 76 12.06 -19.23 1.07
CA LYS A 76 13.02 -18.56 1.94
C LYS A 76 12.38 -17.39 2.70
N ASP A 77 11.52 -16.65 2.01
CA ASP A 77 11.05 -15.34 2.48
C ASP A 77 9.56 -15.36 2.89
N ARG A 78 9.05 -16.51 3.36
CA ARG A 78 7.59 -16.71 3.59
C ARG A 78 7.05 -15.77 4.67
N TYR A 79 7.76 -15.68 5.79
CA TYR A 79 7.40 -14.79 6.90
C TYR A 79 7.60 -13.33 6.53
N LEU A 80 8.62 -13.03 5.73
CA LEU A 80 8.89 -11.69 5.23
C LEU A 80 7.78 -11.23 4.26
N MET A 81 7.24 -12.11 3.43
CA MET A 81 6.09 -11.78 2.59
C MET A 81 4.81 -11.55 3.40
N LEU A 82 4.58 -12.38 4.43
CA LEU A 82 3.46 -12.20 5.33
C LEU A 82 3.57 -10.86 6.08
N PHE A 83 4.79 -10.52 6.53
CA PHE A 83 5.09 -9.22 7.13
C PHE A 83 4.81 -8.07 6.14
N CYS A 84 5.28 -8.15 4.89
CA CYS A 84 4.96 -7.15 3.87
C CYS A 84 3.45 -6.99 3.65
N PHE A 85 2.70 -8.09 3.62
CA PHE A 85 1.24 -8.04 3.50
C PHE A 85 0.60 -7.32 4.69
N ILE A 86 0.98 -7.67 5.92
CA ILE A 86 0.48 -7.01 7.13
C ILE A 86 0.84 -5.52 7.12
N ALA A 87 2.07 -5.17 6.74
CA ALA A 87 2.53 -3.79 6.66
C ALA A 87 1.68 -2.98 5.65
N LEU A 88 1.51 -3.49 4.42
CA LEU A 88 0.66 -2.84 3.41
C LEU A 88 -0.80 -2.72 3.87
N LEU A 89 -1.33 -3.72 4.56
CA LEU A 89 -2.67 -3.68 5.12
C LEU A 89 -2.80 -2.64 6.26
N SER A 90 -1.80 -2.51 7.13
CA SER A 90 -1.77 -1.48 8.17
C SER A 90 -1.70 -0.07 7.58
N ILE A 91 -1.00 0.12 6.45
CA ILE A 91 -0.95 1.41 5.74
C ILE A 91 -2.34 1.79 5.24
N ILE A 92 -3.08 0.85 4.65
CA ILE A 92 -4.46 1.08 4.20
C ILE A 92 -5.36 1.46 5.40
N ILE A 93 -5.26 0.74 6.51
CA ILE A 93 -6.04 1.06 7.72
C ILE A 93 -5.68 2.44 8.25
N SER A 94 -4.39 2.79 8.30
CA SER A 94 -3.94 4.12 8.72
C SER A 94 -4.49 5.23 7.84
N LEU A 95 -4.58 5.01 6.52
CA LEU A 95 -5.19 5.95 5.58
C LEU A 95 -6.70 6.11 5.79
N MET A 96 -7.37 5.14 6.44
CA MET A 96 -8.80 5.22 6.79
C MET A 96 -9.10 5.92 8.11
N ILE A 97 -8.26 5.75 9.12
CA ILE A 97 -8.49 6.20 10.50
C ILE A 97 -8.77 7.71 10.66
N PRO A 98 -8.09 8.66 9.97
CA PRO A 98 -8.44 10.07 10.12
C PRO A 98 -9.87 10.39 9.64
N ASN A 99 -10.47 9.51 8.84
CA ASN A 99 -11.84 9.65 8.36
C ASN A 99 -12.87 9.00 9.30
N THR A 100 -12.46 8.19 10.30
CA THR A 100 -13.39 7.50 11.21
C THR A 100 -13.96 8.39 12.31
N TYR A 101 -13.28 9.50 12.60
CA TYR A 101 -13.78 10.53 13.53
C TYR A 101 -14.88 11.41 12.92
N TYR A 102 -15.02 11.42 11.60
CA TYR A 102 -16.14 12.04 10.90
C TYR A 102 -17.24 10.97 10.71
N SER A 103 -18.41 11.23 11.27
CA SER A 103 -19.55 10.31 11.48
C SER A 103 -20.19 9.70 10.21
N ASP A 104 -19.53 9.74 9.05
CA ASP A 104 -20.16 9.47 7.75
C ASP A 104 -19.25 8.66 6.80
N ILE A 105 -18.56 7.65 7.33
CA ILE A 105 -17.68 6.77 6.54
C ILE A 105 -18.48 5.93 5.54
N MET A 106 -19.66 5.47 5.94
CA MET A 106 -20.47 4.56 5.12
C MET A 106 -21.03 5.24 3.88
N SER A 107 -21.30 6.56 3.93
CA SER A 107 -21.70 7.32 2.73
C SER A 107 -20.53 7.64 1.80
N LYS A 108 -19.28 7.55 2.31
CA LYS A 108 -18.04 7.82 1.55
C LYS A 108 -17.36 6.56 1.00
N LEU A 109 -17.85 5.37 1.33
CA LEU A 109 -17.34 4.10 0.81
C LEU A 109 -17.67 3.97 -0.68
N ARG A 110 -16.77 4.44 -1.53
CA ARG A 110 -16.89 4.39 -2.99
C ARG A 110 -16.43 3.05 -3.54
N LEU A 111 -17.01 2.66 -4.67
CA LEU A 111 -16.59 1.46 -5.42
C LEU A 111 -15.11 1.55 -5.85
N SER A 112 -14.58 2.76 -6.07
CA SER A 112 -13.16 3.04 -6.34
C SER A 112 -12.23 2.61 -5.21
N PHE A 113 -12.70 2.56 -3.97
CA PHE A 113 -11.97 1.98 -2.85
C PHE A 113 -12.22 0.46 -2.76
N ILE A 114 -13.49 0.05 -2.76
CA ILE A 114 -13.91 -1.32 -2.43
C ILE A 114 -13.34 -2.35 -3.40
N ILE A 115 -13.45 -2.10 -4.71
CA ILE A 115 -13.05 -3.05 -5.74
C ILE A 115 -11.53 -3.35 -5.66
N PRO A 116 -10.63 -2.36 -5.75
CA PRO A 116 -9.19 -2.62 -5.66
C PRO A 116 -8.79 -3.18 -4.29
N PHE A 117 -9.45 -2.76 -3.21
CA PHE A 117 -9.19 -3.29 -1.87
C PHE A 117 -9.48 -4.80 -1.77
N ILE A 118 -10.64 -5.25 -2.26
CA ILE A 118 -10.99 -6.68 -2.24
C ILE A 118 -10.03 -7.48 -3.11
N ILE A 119 -9.69 -6.98 -4.31
CA ILE A 119 -8.73 -7.64 -5.20
C ILE A 119 -7.37 -7.75 -4.52
N PHE A 120 -6.91 -6.70 -3.83
CA PHE A 120 -5.67 -6.70 -3.07
C PHE A 120 -5.69 -7.76 -1.95
N VAL A 121 -6.73 -7.80 -1.13
CA VAL A 121 -6.85 -8.75 -0.01
C VAL A 121 -6.88 -10.18 -0.53
N VAL A 122 -7.75 -10.48 -1.50
CA VAL A 122 -7.91 -11.84 -2.04
C VAL A 122 -6.63 -12.32 -2.74
N SER A 123 -6.03 -11.48 -3.60
CA SER A 123 -4.79 -11.84 -4.29
C SER A 123 -3.62 -12.05 -3.34
N SER A 124 -3.51 -11.23 -2.29
CA SER A 124 -2.45 -11.35 -1.28
C SER A 124 -2.62 -12.59 -0.41
N ILE A 125 -3.84 -12.89 0.07
CA ILE A 125 -4.14 -14.13 0.80
C ILE A 125 -3.81 -15.35 -0.07
N TYR A 126 -4.21 -15.31 -1.35
CA TYR A 126 -3.92 -16.41 -2.27
C TYR A 126 -2.41 -16.59 -2.51
N ALA A 127 -1.64 -15.50 -2.62
CA ALA A 127 -0.18 -15.54 -2.71
C ALA A 127 0.46 -16.17 -1.46
N VAL A 128 -0.01 -15.80 -0.27
CA VAL A 128 0.46 -16.37 1.00
C VAL A 128 0.13 -17.87 1.07
N ILE A 129 -1.12 -18.26 0.80
CA ILE A 129 -1.52 -19.68 0.79
C ILE A 129 -0.66 -20.49 -0.17
N LEU A 130 -0.39 -19.99 -1.38
CA LEU A 130 0.45 -20.69 -2.35
C LEU A 130 1.86 -20.96 -1.83
N ILE A 131 2.41 -20.06 -1.02
CA ILE A 131 3.77 -20.20 -0.46
C ILE A 131 3.80 -21.19 0.70
N PHE A 132 2.74 -21.23 1.51
CA PHE A 132 2.63 -22.18 2.62
C PHE A 132 2.19 -23.58 2.18
N ARG A 133 1.27 -23.69 1.21
CA ARG A 133 0.73 -24.97 0.72
C ARG A 133 1.76 -25.82 -0.01
N ASN A 134 2.71 -25.18 -0.68
CA ASN A 134 3.73 -25.90 -1.46
C ASN A 134 4.80 -26.56 -0.58
N LYS A 135 4.61 -26.59 0.75
CA LYS A 135 5.43 -27.27 1.77
C LYS A 135 5.14 -28.77 1.90
N ILE A 136 4.09 -29.28 1.25
CA ILE A 136 3.68 -30.70 1.28
C ILE A 136 4.16 -31.45 0.02
N LYS A 137 5.42 -31.24 -0.38
CA LYS A 137 6.11 -32.09 -1.35
C LYS A 137 7.53 -32.32 -0.89
#